data_AF-A0AAP4Y1C2-F1
#
_entry.id   AF-A0AAP4Y1C2-F1
#
_cell.length_a   1.000
_cell.length_b   1.000
_cell.length_c   1.000
_cell.angle_alpha   90.00
_cell.angle_beta   90.00
_cell.angle_gamma   90.00
#
_symmetry.space_group_name_H-M   'P 1'
#
loop_
_entity.id
_entity.type
_entity.pdbx_description
1 polymer ?
#
loop_
_entity_poly.entity_id
_entity_poly.type
_entity_poly.pdbx_seq_one_letter_code
_entity_poly.pdbx_strand_id
1 'polypeptide(L)'
;MPSHTLIHLPSLAAALLIGLAPPAAAQSPPNGSFVATLGRDTVAFESYAWSGDTLSGSSLTAYPTARVRSYRAVLGVDGGIRHLHLEVGPAGAAPSTIADYVYGRDSVRVEVRRDTTTRRFAVATDGDHPLPFFEDLFAFWEMAARRFAAGSADSATIQTVAGRRLLPVTFRRGGASTVELSADEWGSGRIELRPDGGARSFDMTGTTTKYAVERVPSVDLAAHETAWAARPQPGSLSPRDTASAEIGSATVAVDYGRPSMRGRQVFGGIVPFGQVWRTGANAATQLITDHDLEIGGQPVPAGTYTLWTIPGRDGWTLIVNRQHGQWGTEYHPDQDLVRVPLTVTRSDRPVERFTITVAGGEAGEGSIALAWERTRATVEVRVKEEP
;
A
#
# COMPACT_ATOMS: atom_id res chain seq x y z
N MET A 1 -44.59 -29.16 -20.10
CA MET A 1 -43.35 -29.49 -20.83
C MET A 1 -42.36 -28.35 -20.59
N PRO A 2 -41.21 -28.60 -19.94
CA PRO A 2 -40.21 -27.58 -19.63
C PRO A 2 -39.15 -27.51 -20.75
N SER A 3 -38.70 -26.32 -21.16
CA SER A 3 -37.58 -26.05 -22.10
C SER A 3 -37.54 -24.53 -22.34
N HIS A 4 -36.50 -23.72 -22.17
CA HIS A 4 -35.11 -23.89 -21.78
C HIS A 4 -34.67 -22.58 -21.09
N THR A 5 -34.19 -22.65 -19.84
CA THR A 5 -33.43 -21.57 -19.23
C THR A 5 -31.96 -21.81 -19.59
N LEU A 6 -31.40 -20.94 -20.44
CA LEU A 6 -29.97 -20.92 -20.74
C LEU A 6 -29.22 -20.50 -19.48
N ILE A 7 -28.65 -21.48 -18.79
CA ILE A 7 -27.66 -21.26 -17.74
C ILE A 7 -26.38 -20.79 -18.44
N HIS A 8 -26.06 -19.50 -18.31
CA HIS A 8 -24.71 -19.02 -18.56
C HIS A 8 -23.79 -19.63 -17.49
N LEU A 9 -23.08 -20.70 -17.85
CA LEU A 9 -21.93 -21.16 -17.10
C LEU A 9 -20.89 -20.04 -17.10
N PRO A 10 -20.40 -19.57 -15.93
CA PRO A 10 -19.23 -18.73 -15.91
C PRO A 10 -18.07 -19.58 -16.46
N SER A 11 -17.41 -19.09 -17.51
CA SER A 11 -16.18 -19.71 -17.99
C SER A 11 -15.17 -19.70 -16.85
N LEU A 12 -14.89 -20.88 -16.30
CA LEU A 12 -13.72 -21.11 -15.47
C LEU A 12 -12.50 -20.87 -16.36
N ALA A 13 -11.97 -19.64 -16.36
CA ALA A 13 -10.61 -19.40 -16.79
C ALA A 13 -9.71 -20.07 -15.75
N ALA A 14 -9.24 -21.28 -16.04
CA ALA A 14 -8.24 -21.95 -15.24
C ALA A 14 -6.99 -21.05 -15.22
N ALA A 15 -6.76 -20.36 -14.11
CA ALA A 15 -5.49 -19.71 -13.85
C ALA A 15 -4.44 -20.82 -13.75
N LEU A 16 -3.66 -21.01 -14.80
CA LEU A 16 -2.54 -21.94 -14.80
C LEU A 16 -1.52 -21.38 -13.79
N LEU A 17 -1.46 -21.98 -12.60
CA LEU A 17 -0.38 -21.77 -11.63
C LEU A 17 0.89 -22.37 -12.24
N ILE A 18 1.56 -21.60 -13.09
CA ILE A 18 2.85 -21.97 -13.66
C ILE A 18 3.87 -21.79 -12.54
N GLY A 19 4.31 -22.91 -11.98
CA GLY A 19 5.43 -22.95 -11.05
C GLY A 19 6.63 -22.25 -11.67
N LEU A 20 7.19 -21.30 -10.92
CA LEU A 20 8.40 -20.58 -11.29
C LEU A 20 9.52 -21.59 -11.67
N ALA A 21 10.34 -21.30 -12.67
CA ALA A 21 11.37 -22.22 -13.17
C ALA A 21 12.33 -22.70 -12.04
N PRO A 22 12.86 -23.94 -12.09
CA PRO A 22 13.87 -24.39 -11.13
C PRO A 22 15.12 -23.49 -11.18
N PRO A 23 15.89 -23.37 -10.09
CA PRO A 23 17.05 -22.49 -10.05
C PRO A 23 18.06 -22.87 -11.13
N ALA A 24 18.48 -21.89 -11.93
CA ALA A 24 19.60 -22.06 -12.85
C ALA A 24 20.86 -22.38 -12.04
N ALA A 25 21.55 -23.47 -12.38
CA ALA A 25 22.77 -23.88 -11.71
C ALA A 25 23.90 -22.84 -11.92
N ALA A 26 24.62 -22.57 -10.81
CA ALA A 26 25.98 -22.04 -10.75
C ALA A 26 26.24 -20.51 -10.75
N GLN A 27 25.39 -19.69 -10.13
CA GLN A 27 25.85 -18.44 -9.48
C GLN A 27 25.06 -18.22 -8.19
N SER A 28 25.75 -18.18 -7.04
CA SER A 28 25.15 -17.75 -5.77
C SER A 28 24.41 -16.44 -6.02
N PRO A 29 23.15 -16.31 -5.59
CA PRO A 29 22.43 -15.06 -5.81
C PRO A 29 23.22 -13.89 -5.20
N PRO A 30 23.23 -12.73 -5.85
CA PRO A 30 24.02 -11.62 -5.37
C PRO A 30 23.55 -11.24 -3.96
N ASN A 31 24.50 -11.08 -3.05
CA ASN A 31 24.26 -10.35 -1.81
C ASN A 31 23.88 -8.91 -2.18
N GLY A 32 23.21 -8.21 -1.27
CA GLY A 32 22.75 -6.88 -1.61
C GLY A 32 22.40 -6.04 -0.42
N SER A 33 22.35 -4.73 -0.69
CA SER A 33 21.70 -3.79 0.19
C SER A 33 20.79 -2.89 -0.62
N PHE A 34 19.71 -2.46 0.01
CA PHE A 34 18.69 -1.60 -0.56
C PHE A 34 18.46 -0.39 0.34
N VAL A 35 18.18 0.74 -0.30
CA VAL A 35 17.70 1.96 0.36
C VAL A 35 16.32 2.26 -0.20
N ALA A 36 15.32 2.32 0.67
CA ALA A 36 13.98 2.74 0.30
C ALA A 36 13.73 4.19 0.70
N THR A 37 13.20 4.98 -0.23
CA THR A 37 12.89 6.39 -0.05
C THR A 37 11.43 6.70 -0.36
N LEU A 38 10.83 7.59 0.43
CA LEU A 38 9.53 8.18 0.17
C LEU A 38 9.74 9.66 -0.21
N GLY A 39 9.93 9.91 -1.49
CA GLY A 39 10.41 11.21 -1.94
C GLY A 39 11.85 11.42 -1.47
N ARG A 40 12.12 12.52 -0.77
CA ARG A 40 13.46 12.81 -0.23
C ARG A 40 13.81 12.07 1.07
N ASP A 41 12.83 11.41 1.70
CA ASP A 41 13.03 10.83 3.02
C ASP A 41 13.38 9.35 2.92
N THR A 42 14.50 8.93 3.52
CA THR A 42 14.82 7.51 3.66
C THR A 42 13.90 6.87 4.68
N VAL A 43 13.15 5.85 4.24
CA VAL A 43 12.13 5.17 5.04
C VAL A 43 12.50 3.76 5.45
N ALA A 44 13.38 3.10 4.69
CA ALA A 44 13.91 1.80 5.08
C ALA A 44 15.28 1.52 4.48
N PHE A 45 15.97 0.58 5.10
CA PHE A 45 17.15 -0.08 4.57
C PHE A 45 16.96 -1.59 4.64
N GLU A 46 17.62 -2.33 3.76
CA GLU A 46 17.80 -3.77 3.89
C GLU A 46 19.24 -4.12 3.53
N SER A 47 19.82 -5.11 4.20
CA SER A 47 21.05 -5.78 3.77
C SER A 47 20.89 -7.29 3.94
N TYR A 48 21.31 -8.06 2.95
CA TYR A 48 21.12 -9.50 2.92
C TYR A 48 22.26 -10.23 2.22
N ALA A 49 22.38 -11.50 2.56
CA ALA A 49 23.36 -12.40 2.00
C ALA A 49 22.82 -13.82 1.82
N TRP A 50 23.37 -14.50 0.83
CA TRP A 50 23.12 -15.90 0.55
C TRP A 50 24.27 -16.77 1.07
N SER A 51 23.92 -17.88 1.68
CA SER A 51 24.84 -18.95 2.07
C SER A 51 24.19 -20.29 1.73
N GLY A 52 24.58 -20.86 0.59
CA GLY A 52 23.95 -22.07 0.06
C GLY A 52 22.45 -21.85 -0.22
N ASP A 53 21.61 -22.65 0.43
CA ASP A 53 20.14 -22.60 0.36
C ASP A 53 19.50 -21.61 1.35
N THR A 54 20.33 -20.82 2.04
CA THR A 54 19.87 -19.94 3.12
C THR A 54 20.05 -18.48 2.74
N LEU A 55 18.94 -17.73 2.76
CA LEU A 55 18.87 -16.28 2.62
C LEU A 55 18.76 -15.65 4.02
N SER A 56 19.75 -14.88 4.44
CA SER A 56 19.73 -14.16 5.73
C SER A 56 19.89 -12.67 5.50
N GLY A 57 19.27 -11.85 6.34
CA GLY A 57 19.41 -10.40 6.24
C GLY A 57 18.77 -9.66 7.40
N SER A 58 18.91 -8.34 7.36
CA SER A 58 18.27 -7.44 8.29
C SER A 58 17.73 -6.22 7.55
N SER A 59 16.55 -5.76 7.95
CA SER A 59 15.98 -4.48 7.53
C SER A 59 15.87 -3.53 8.72
N LEU A 60 15.95 -2.23 8.43
CA LEU A 60 15.73 -1.14 9.36
C LEU A 60 14.66 -0.23 8.77
N THR A 61 13.53 -0.08 9.44
CA THR A 61 12.43 0.80 9.00
C THR A 61 12.33 2.02 9.90
N ALA A 62 11.91 3.14 9.34
CA ALA A 62 11.89 4.42 10.03
C ALA A 62 10.57 4.73 10.75
N TYR A 63 9.44 4.19 10.26
CA TYR A 63 8.09 4.62 10.60
C TYR A 63 7.18 3.42 10.94
N PRO A 64 6.18 3.59 11.84
CA PRO A 64 5.92 4.78 12.64
C PRO A 64 6.95 4.99 13.77
N THR A 65 7.68 3.93 14.09
CA THR A 65 8.84 3.92 14.98
C THR A 65 9.99 3.21 14.29
N ALA A 66 11.22 3.54 14.69
CA ALA A 66 12.39 2.86 14.16
C ALA A 66 12.38 1.39 14.60
N ARG A 67 12.44 0.45 13.66
CA ARG A 67 12.41 -0.98 13.94
C ARG A 67 13.43 -1.73 13.13
N VAL A 68 14.06 -2.71 13.77
CA VAL A 68 14.92 -3.70 13.11
C VAL A 68 14.15 -5.00 12.95
N ARG A 69 14.33 -5.63 11.79
CA ARG A 69 13.87 -6.98 11.52
C ARG A 69 15.02 -7.78 10.95
N SER A 70 15.43 -8.81 11.67
CA SER A 70 16.38 -9.80 11.18
C SER A 70 15.64 -11.03 10.70
N TYR A 71 16.13 -11.65 9.64
CA TYR A 71 15.50 -12.81 9.04
C TYR A 71 16.50 -13.88 8.61
N ARG A 72 16.02 -15.12 8.62
CA ARG A 72 16.69 -16.27 8.04
C ARG A 72 15.66 -17.16 7.35
N ALA A 73 15.72 -17.24 6.03
CA ALA A 73 14.92 -18.14 5.22
C ALA A 73 15.77 -19.30 4.71
N VAL A 74 15.31 -20.52 4.93
CA VAL A 74 15.89 -21.75 4.36
C VAL A 74 15.02 -22.21 3.21
N LEU A 75 15.63 -22.45 2.06
CA LEU A 75 14.93 -22.87 0.85
C LEU A 75 15.09 -24.36 0.58
N GLY A 76 14.11 -24.92 -0.12
CA GLY A 76 14.19 -26.26 -0.67
C GLY A 76 14.96 -26.30 -1.98
N VAL A 77 15.23 -27.51 -2.46
CA VAL A 77 15.86 -27.76 -3.77
C VAL A 77 15.07 -27.18 -4.94
N ASP A 78 13.76 -27.02 -4.77
CA ASP A 78 12.86 -26.39 -5.72
C ASP A 78 12.86 -24.86 -5.62
N GLY A 79 13.69 -24.26 -4.77
CA GLY A 79 13.78 -22.82 -4.54
C GLY A 79 12.57 -22.21 -3.83
N GLY A 80 11.69 -23.03 -3.25
CA GLY A 80 10.60 -22.57 -2.39
C GLY A 80 11.06 -22.42 -0.93
N ILE A 81 10.49 -21.48 -0.18
CA ILE A 81 10.81 -21.31 1.25
C ILE A 81 10.29 -22.54 2.01
N ARG A 82 11.11 -23.08 2.92
CA ARG A 82 10.76 -24.18 3.83
C ARG A 82 10.63 -23.72 5.27
N HIS A 83 11.51 -22.81 5.66
CA HIS A 83 11.47 -22.18 6.98
C HIS A 83 11.80 -20.70 6.84
N LEU A 84 11.09 -19.84 7.55
CA LEU A 84 11.45 -18.44 7.73
C LEU A 84 11.38 -18.09 9.22
N HIS A 85 12.53 -17.72 9.77
CA HIS A 85 12.67 -17.20 11.11
C HIS A 85 12.81 -15.68 11.05
N LEU A 86 12.09 -14.97 11.91
CA LEU A 86 12.10 -13.52 12.02
C LEU A 86 12.28 -13.09 13.47
N GLU A 87 13.16 -12.12 13.69
CA GLU A 87 13.27 -11.40 14.95
C GLU A 87 12.97 -9.92 14.69
N VAL A 88 12.12 -9.32 15.51
CA VAL A 88 11.68 -7.93 15.33
C VAL A 88 11.74 -7.18 16.65
N GLY A 89 12.35 -6.01 16.63
CA GLY A 89 12.49 -5.14 17.80
C GLY A 89 12.45 -3.66 17.44
N PRO A 90 12.36 -2.78 18.46
CA PRO A 90 12.73 -1.38 18.31
C PRO A 90 14.21 -1.27 17.92
N ALA A 91 14.57 -0.26 17.14
CA ALA A 91 15.98 0.07 16.89
C ALA A 91 16.70 0.37 18.23
N GLY A 92 17.89 -0.19 18.41
CA GLY A 92 18.71 -0.03 19.62
C GLY A 92 18.26 -0.88 20.81
N ALA A 93 17.35 -1.83 20.62
CA ALA A 93 16.84 -2.70 21.67
C ALA A 93 16.79 -4.17 21.21
N ALA A 94 16.76 -5.09 22.18
CA ALA A 94 16.57 -6.51 21.91
C ALA A 94 15.23 -6.76 21.20
N PRO A 95 15.14 -7.79 20.32
CA PRO A 95 13.89 -8.15 19.67
C PRO A 95 12.84 -8.57 20.71
N SER A 96 11.64 -8.02 20.58
CA SER A 96 10.49 -8.34 21.44
C SER A 96 9.48 -9.25 20.76
N THR A 97 9.62 -9.47 19.45
CA THR A 97 8.77 -10.35 18.67
C THR A 97 9.62 -11.33 17.88
N ILE A 98 9.29 -12.61 17.98
CA ILE A 98 9.86 -13.68 17.17
C ILE A 98 8.73 -14.29 16.35
N ALA A 99 8.94 -14.50 15.06
CA ALA A 99 7.97 -15.17 14.21
C ALA A 99 8.63 -16.28 13.39
N ASP A 100 8.05 -17.47 13.47
CA ASP A 100 8.51 -18.68 12.79
C ASP A 100 7.44 -19.12 11.80
N TYR A 101 7.83 -19.26 10.53
CA TYR A 101 6.99 -19.71 9.43
C TYR A 101 7.53 -21.05 8.93
N VAL A 102 6.72 -22.10 9.05
CA VAL A 102 7.04 -23.44 8.55
C VAL A 102 6.16 -23.73 7.34
N TYR A 103 6.80 -23.82 6.17
CA TYR A 103 6.13 -24.05 4.90
C TYR A 103 6.00 -25.55 4.66
N GLY A 104 4.77 -26.04 4.83
CA GLY A 104 4.38 -27.40 4.51
C GLY A 104 4.11 -27.60 3.03
N ARG A 105 3.41 -28.68 2.71
CA ARG A 105 2.99 -28.99 1.33
C ARG A 105 1.80 -28.13 0.88
N ASP A 106 0.85 -27.90 1.77
CA ASP A 106 -0.46 -27.29 1.50
C ASP A 106 -0.79 -26.14 2.46
N SER A 107 0.15 -25.78 3.32
CA SER A 107 -0.07 -24.78 4.36
C SER A 107 1.22 -24.15 4.86
N VAL A 108 1.12 -22.91 5.32
CA VAL A 108 2.17 -22.23 6.09
C VAL A 108 1.70 -22.14 7.53
N ARG A 109 2.40 -22.81 8.43
CA ARG A 109 2.17 -22.68 9.88
C ARG A 109 3.00 -21.53 10.41
N VAL A 110 2.34 -20.62 11.10
CA VAL A 110 2.95 -19.41 11.66
C VAL A 110 2.81 -19.44 13.18
N GLU A 111 3.93 -19.29 13.86
CA GLU A 111 3.99 -19.01 15.29
C GLU A 111 4.57 -17.61 15.49
N VAL A 112 3.86 -16.78 16.25
CA VAL A 112 4.34 -15.45 16.65
C VAL A 112 4.40 -15.40 18.16
N ARG A 113 5.62 -15.25 18.69
CA ARG A 113 5.91 -15.04 20.11
C ARG A 113 6.19 -13.56 20.33
N ARG A 114 5.44 -12.93 21.21
CA ARG A 114 5.62 -11.52 21.59
C ARG A 114 5.53 -11.40 23.09
N ASP A 115 6.63 -10.99 23.71
CA ASP A 115 6.77 -10.93 25.16
C ASP A 115 6.35 -12.27 25.79
N THR A 116 5.27 -12.30 26.56
CA THR A 116 4.71 -13.51 27.21
C THR A 116 3.60 -14.18 26.40
N THR A 117 3.22 -13.63 25.25
CA THR A 117 2.10 -14.12 24.44
C THR A 117 2.58 -14.92 23.24
N THR A 118 1.93 -16.05 22.97
CA THR A 118 2.18 -16.85 21.76
C THR A 118 0.90 -16.99 20.97
N ARG A 119 0.96 -16.69 19.67
CA ARG A 119 -0.15 -16.90 18.73
C ARG A 119 0.28 -17.89 17.67
N ARG A 120 -0.61 -18.82 17.34
CA ARG A 120 -0.39 -19.84 16.30
C ARG A 120 -1.55 -19.85 15.34
N PHE A 121 -1.25 -19.96 14.06
CA PHE A 121 -2.25 -20.17 13.02
C PHE A 121 -1.61 -20.87 11.82
N ALA A 122 -2.44 -21.39 10.94
CA ALA A 122 -2.03 -21.92 9.64
C ALA A 122 -2.79 -21.19 8.54
N VAL A 123 -2.14 -21.02 7.39
CA VAL A 123 -2.72 -20.47 6.17
C VAL A 123 -2.66 -21.56 5.12
N ALA A 124 -3.80 -21.97 4.57
CA ALA A 124 -3.83 -22.92 3.47
C ALA A 124 -3.21 -22.29 2.21
N THR A 125 -2.43 -23.07 1.46
CA THR A 125 -1.74 -22.62 0.25
C THR A 125 -2.08 -23.42 -0.99
N ASP A 126 -2.86 -24.50 -0.86
CA ASP A 126 -3.26 -25.35 -1.99
C ASP A 126 -2.09 -25.83 -2.87
N GLY A 127 -0.90 -25.98 -2.27
CA GLY A 127 0.32 -26.40 -2.95
C GLY A 127 1.30 -25.26 -3.28
N ASP A 128 0.89 -24.00 -3.12
CA ASP A 128 1.75 -22.85 -3.36
C ASP A 128 2.79 -22.64 -2.24
N HIS A 129 3.88 -21.97 -2.61
CA HIS A 129 4.96 -21.54 -1.72
C HIS A 129 4.98 -20.00 -1.63
N PRO A 130 4.08 -19.38 -0.83
CA PRO A 130 3.92 -17.93 -0.83
C PRO A 130 5.15 -17.20 -0.31
N LEU A 131 5.37 -15.97 -0.75
CA LEU A 131 6.36 -15.08 -0.14
C LEU A 131 5.83 -14.50 1.18
N PRO A 132 6.69 -14.15 2.14
CA PRO A 132 6.25 -13.36 3.28
C PRO A 132 5.89 -11.93 2.83
N PHE A 133 4.71 -11.42 3.22
CA PHE A 133 4.32 -10.05 2.91
C PHE A 133 4.93 -9.05 3.91
N PHE A 134 6.09 -8.50 3.56
CA PHE A 134 6.72 -7.39 4.29
C PHE A 134 7.13 -6.28 3.31
N GLU A 135 6.89 -5.04 3.70
CA GLU A 135 7.15 -3.85 2.88
C GLU A 135 8.66 -3.52 2.78
N ASP A 136 9.48 -4.10 3.66
CA ASP A 136 10.89 -3.78 3.88
C ASP A 136 11.85 -4.95 3.62
N LEU A 137 11.35 -6.07 3.08
CA LEU A 137 12.15 -7.27 2.75
C LEU A 137 12.26 -7.48 1.23
N PHE A 138 12.98 -6.59 0.56
CA PHE A 138 13.14 -6.55 -0.89
C PHE A 138 13.86 -7.78 -1.46
N ALA A 139 14.72 -8.43 -0.67
CA ALA A 139 15.42 -9.65 -1.11
C ALA A 139 14.47 -10.80 -1.52
N PHE A 140 13.32 -10.94 -0.85
CA PHE A 140 12.31 -11.95 -1.21
C PHE A 140 11.60 -11.61 -2.53
N TRP A 141 11.33 -10.32 -2.76
CA TRP A 141 10.76 -9.85 -4.01
C TRP A 141 11.73 -9.99 -5.18
N GLU A 142 13.01 -9.68 -4.96
CA GLU A 142 14.07 -9.94 -5.93
C GLU A 142 14.16 -11.43 -6.27
N MET A 143 14.17 -12.30 -5.26
CA MET A 143 14.23 -13.75 -5.45
C MET A 143 13.09 -14.24 -6.36
N ALA A 144 11.87 -13.79 -6.11
CA ALA A 144 10.72 -14.12 -6.95
C ALA A 144 10.83 -13.52 -8.36
N ALA A 145 11.23 -12.25 -8.49
CA ALA A 145 11.38 -11.58 -9.78
C ALA A 145 12.45 -12.24 -10.64
N ARG A 146 13.59 -12.62 -10.06
CA ARG A 146 14.65 -13.35 -10.75
C ARG A 146 14.15 -14.70 -11.26
N ARG A 147 13.43 -15.45 -10.43
CA ARG A 147 12.90 -16.75 -10.80
C ARG A 147 11.83 -16.65 -11.89
N PHE A 148 10.99 -15.61 -11.83
CA PHE A 148 10.00 -15.30 -12.86
C PHE A 148 10.68 -14.95 -14.18
N ALA A 149 11.67 -14.05 -14.15
CA ALA A 149 12.40 -13.60 -15.33
C ALA A 149 13.21 -14.70 -16.01
N ALA A 150 13.68 -15.72 -15.26
CA ALA A 150 14.34 -16.91 -15.78
C ALA A 150 13.36 -17.89 -16.46
N GLY A 151 12.06 -17.78 -16.17
CA GLY A 151 11.02 -18.54 -16.84
C GLY A 151 10.63 -17.95 -18.20
N SER A 152 9.84 -18.72 -18.96
CA SER A 152 9.31 -18.32 -20.26
C SER A 152 7.89 -17.73 -20.22
N ALA A 153 7.23 -17.73 -19.06
CA ALA A 153 5.88 -17.21 -18.92
C ALA A 153 5.86 -15.67 -19.04
N ASP A 154 4.85 -15.13 -19.73
CA ASP A 154 4.63 -13.69 -19.82
C ASP A 154 4.02 -13.10 -18.55
N SER A 155 3.33 -13.94 -17.76
CA SER A 155 2.74 -13.58 -16.48
C SER A 155 2.68 -14.76 -15.53
N ALA A 156 2.74 -14.49 -14.22
CA ALA A 156 2.54 -15.47 -13.17
C ALA A 156 1.90 -14.83 -11.94
N THR A 157 1.13 -15.59 -11.17
CA THR A 157 0.61 -15.14 -9.87
C THR A 157 1.51 -15.67 -8.77
N ILE A 158 2.04 -14.75 -7.96
CA ILE A 158 2.82 -15.06 -6.77
C ILE A 158 1.92 -14.85 -5.55
N GLN A 159 1.71 -15.91 -4.76
CA GLN A 159 1.01 -15.77 -3.49
C GLN A 159 1.92 -15.12 -2.45
N THR A 160 1.34 -14.31 -1.58
CA THR A 160 2.03 -13.79 -0.39
C THR A 160 1.23 -14.08 0.87
N VAL A 161 1.90 -14.41 1.96
CA VAL A 161 1.24 -14.63 3.26
C VAL A 161 1.23 -13.33 4.06
N ALA A 162 0.03 -12.83 4.33
CA ALA A 162 -0.23 -11.60 5.07
C ALA A 162 -1.17 -11.89 6.24
N GLY A 163 -0.62 -12.11 7.43
CA GLY A 163 -1.42 -12.58 8.56
C GLY A 163 -2.05 -13.94 8.25
N ARG A 164 -3.37 -14.06 8.36
CA ARG A 164 -4.11 -15.33 8.16
C ARG A 164 -4.64 -15.53 6.73
N ARG A 165 -4.24 -14.69 5.78
CA ARG A 165 -4.72 -14.73 4.39
C ARG A 165 -3.57 -14.78 3.40
N LEU A 166 -3.89 -15.25 2.20
CA LEU A 166 -3.05 -15.07 1.03
C LEU A 166 -3.44 -13.80 0.29
N LEU A 167 -2.44 -13.08 -0.20
CA LEU A 167 -2.62 -11.95 -1.10
C LEU A 167 -1.92 -12.27 -2.41
N PRO A 168 -2.66 -12.46 -3.51
CA PRO A 168 -2.07 -12.72 -4.81
C PRO A 168 -1.44 -11.45 -5.39
N VAL A 169 -0.30 -11.63 -6.04
CA VAL A 169 0.42 -10.56 -6.74
C VAL A 169 0.72 -11.05 -8.15
N THR A 170 0.21 -10.35 -9.14
CA THR A 170 0.47 -10.70 -10.53
C THR A 170 1.81 -10.10 -10.96
N PHE A 171 2.69 -10.96 -11.46
CA PHE A 171 3.93 -10.58 -12.12
C PHE A 171 3.69 -10.62 -13.62
N ARG A 172 4.16 -9.60 -14.34
CA ARG A 172 4.11 -9.53 -15.81
C ARG A 172 5.47 -9.11 -16.37
N ARG A 173 5.82 -9.64 -17.54
CA ARG A 173 7.03 -9.22 -18.26
C ARG A 173 6.78 -7.85 -18.90
N GLY A 174 7.43 -6.80 -18.39
CA GLY A 174 7.32 -5.43 -18.90
C GLY A 174 8.40 -5.08 -19.94
N GLY A 175 9.43 -5.91 -20.07
CA GLY A 175 10.55 -5.72 -20.99
C GLY A 175 11.63 -6.79 -20.76
N ALA A 176 12.78 -6.66 -21.43
CA ALA A 176 13.88 -7.62 -21.28
C ALA A 176 14.42 -7.68 -19.83
N SER A 177 14.39 -6.56 -19.11
CA SER A 177 14.92 -6.39 -17.75
C SER A 177 13.89 -5.85 -16.76
N THR A 178 12.58 -5.95 -17.07
CA THR A 178 11.54 -5.35 -16.23
C THR A 178 10.48 -6.38 -15.87
N VAL A 179 10.17 -6.45 -14.59
CA VAL A 179 9.03 -7.20 -14.04
C VAL A 179 8.03 -6.21 -13.48
N GLU A 180 6.82 -6.20 -14.01
CA GLU A 180 5.70 -5.42 -13.50
C GLU A 180 4.94 -6.22 -12.44
N LEU A 181 4.50 -5.55 -11.39
CA LEU A 181 3.75 -6.11 -10.28
C LEU A 181 2.40 -5.41 -10.18
N SER A 182 1.34 -6.17 -9.95
CA SER A 182 0.02 -5.63 -9.65
C SER A 182 -0.73 -6.50 -8.65
N ALA A 183 -1.37 -5.85 -7.68
CA ALA A 183 -2.31 -6.47 -6.76
C ALA A 183 -3.50 -5.53 -6.53
N ASP A 184 -4.69 -6.12 -6.42
CA ASP A 184 -5.93 -5.35 -6.29
C ASP A 184 -5.96 -4.50 -5.01
N GLU A 185 -5.43 -5.04 -3.91
CA GLU A 185 -5.51 -4.38 -2.60
C GLU A 185 -4.54 -3.22 -2.41
N TRP A 186 -3.40 -3.23 -3.11
CA TRP A 186 -2.31 -2.29 -2.84
C TRP A 186 -1.72 -1.62 -4.07
N GLY A 187 -2.18 -1.93 -5.28
CA GLY A 187 -1.83 -1.21 -6.50
C GLY A 187 -0.71 -1.88 -7.30
N SER A 188 0.07 -1.07 -8.02
CA SER A 188 1.07 -1.56 -8.97
C SER A 188 2.47 -1.03 -8.69
N GLY A 189 3.47 -1.77 -9.16
CA GLY A 189 4.87 -1.39 -9.10
C GLY A 189 5.67 -2.09 -10.18
N ARG A 190 6.98 -1.85 -10.18
CA ARG A 190 7.91 -2.50 -11.11
C ARG A 190 9.25 -2.76 -10.46
N ILE A 191 9.90 -3.82 -10.90
CA ILE A 191 11.26 -4.19 -10.56
C ILE A 191 12.10 -4.11 -11.82
N GLU A 192 13.16 -3.31 -11.75
CA GLU A 192 14.18 -3.24 -12.80
C GLU A 192 15.30 -4.21 -12.44
N LEU A 193 15.61 -5.15 -13.32
CA LEU A 193 16.62 -6.18 -13.14
C LEU A 193 17.96 -5.77 -13.77
N ARG A 194 19.04 -6.22 -13.14
CA ARG A 194 20.40 -6.21 -13.65
C ARG A 194 20.62 -7.39 -14.61
N PRO A 195 21.69 -7.36 -15.43
CA PRO A 195 22.05 -8.49 -16.29
C PRO A 195 22.28 -9.83 -15.55
N ASP A 196 22.71 -9.77 -14.28
CA ASP A 196 22.88 -10.94 -13.41
C ASP A 196 21.57 -11.46 -12.78
N GLY A 197 20.44 -10.80 -13.09
CA GLY A 197 19.11 -11.14 -12.58
C GLY A 197 18.80 -10.58 -11.19
N GLY A 198 19.72 -9.87 -10.54
CA GLY A 198 19.43 -9.14 -9.31
C GLY A 198 18.59 -7.89 -9.57
N ALA A 199 17.75 -7.46 -8.65
CA ALA A 199 17.02 -6.20 -8.74
C ALA A 199 17.99 -5.02 -8.62
N ARG A 200 17.97 -4.12 -9.61
CA ARG A 200 18.59 -2.81 -9.56
C ARG A 200 17.75 -1.86 -8.69
N SER A 201 16.45 -1.85 -8.93
CA SER A 201 15.53 -0.93 -8.26
C SER A 201 14.09 -1.45 -8.24
N PHE A 202 13.31 -0.88 -7.33
CA PHE A 202 11.87 -1.10 -7.21
C PHE A 202 11.18 0.26 -7.27
N ASP A 203 10.27 0.44 -8.21
CA ASP A 203 9.36 1.59 -8.22
C ASP A 203 7.99 1.13 -7.74
N MET A 204 7.68 1.50 -6.50
CA MET A 204 6.40 1.22 -5.83
C MET A 204 5.57 2.50 -5.69
N THR A 205 5.81 3.51 -6.54
CA THR A 205 5.04 4.77 -6.51
C THR A 205 3.58 4.59 -6.96
N GLY A 206 3.28 3.50 -7.66
CA GLY A 206 1.92 3.08 -7.99
C GLY A 206 1.17 2.39 -6.85
N THR A 207 1.84 2.02 -5.74
CA THR A 207 1.21 1.28 -4.65
C THR A 207 0.60 2.19 -3.58
N THR A 208 0.04 1.62 -2.51
CA THR A 208 -0.42 2.37 -1.33
C THR A 208 0.72 2.96 -0.50
N THR A 209 1.94 2.40 -0.57
CA THR A 209 3.11 2.81 0.22
C THR A 209 3.94 3.90 -0.44
N LYS A 210 3.89 4.01 -1.77
CA LYS A 210 4.44 5.12 -2.57
C LYS A 210 5.97 5.31 -2.52
N TYR A 211 6.74 4.28 -2.13
CA TYR A 211 8.20 4.37 -2.03
C TYR A 211 8.89 4.00 -3.35
N ALA A 212 10.16 4.40 -3.46
CA ALA A 212 11.11 3.89 -4.45
C ALA A 212 12.27 3.22 -3.71
N VAL A 213 12.89 2.22 -4.31
CA VAL A 213 13.99 1.46 -3.71
C VAL A 213 15.12 1.35 -4.70
N GLU A 214 16.32 1.65 -4.25
CA GLU A 214 17.54 1.52 -5.05
C GLU A 214 18.49 0.53 -4.40
N ARG A 215 19.11 -0.33 -5.21
CA ARG A 215 20.24 -1.13 -4.77
C ARG A 215 21.43 -0.23 -4.53
N VAL A 216 22.10 -0.43 -3.41
CA VAL A 216 23.39 0.21 -3.10
C VAL A 216 24.47 -0.85 -2.88
N PRO A 217 25.76 -0.51 -3.01
CA PRO A 217 26.85 -1.46 -2.79
C PRO A 217 26.86 -2.07 -1.38
N SER A 218 26.54 -1.25 -0.37
CA SER A 218 26.47 -1.64 1.04
C SER A 218 25.71 -0.60 1.86
N VAL A 219 25.13 -1.03 2.97
CA VAL A 219 24.56 -0.15 4.01
C VAL A 219 25.18 -0.51 5.36
N ASP A 220 25.65 0.49 6.11
CA ASP A 220 25.99 0.33 7.53
C ASP A 220 24.71 0.40 8.37
N LEU A 221 24.02 -0.75 8.48
CA LEU A 221 22.77 -0.84 9.20
C LEU A 221 22.93 -0.48 10.68
N ALA A 222 24.05 -0.82 11.32
CA ALA A 222 24.29 -0.56 12.73
C ALA A 222 24.44 0.95 13.02
N ALA A 223 25.14 1.68 12.13
CA ALA A 223 25.24 3.13 12.24
C ALA A 223 23.87 3.81 12.05
N HIS A 224 23.08 3.37 11.06
CA HIS A 224 21.74 3.90 10.84
C HIS A 224 20.77 3.56 11.97
N GLU A 225 20.86 2.35 12.52
CA GLU A 225 20.06 1.93 13.66
C GLU A 225 20.35 2.82 14.87
N THR A 226 21.63 3.02 15.19
CA THR A 226 22.06 3.91 16.28
C THR A 226 21.51 5.33 16.09
N ALA A 227 21.63 5.88 14.88
CA ALA A 227 21.12 7.20 14.56
C ALA A 227 19.58 7.30 14.67
N TRP A 228 18.85 6.26 14.23
CA TRP A 228 17.38 6.24 14.24
C TRP A 228 16.78 5.86 15.59
N ALA A 229 17.53 5.18 16.45
CA ALA A 229 17.15 4.96 17.85
C ALA A 229 17.23 6.26 18.66
N ALA A 230 18.18 7.14 18.33
CA ALA A 230 18.40 8.40 19.04
C ALA A 230 17.45 9.54 18.63
N ARG A 231 16.80 9.46 17.46
CA ARG A 231 15.89 10.53 17.00
C ARG A 231 14.52 10.45 17.68
N PRO A 232 13.81 11.58 17.83
CA PRO A 232 12.40 11.57 18.24
C PRO A 232 11.57 10.65 17.34
N GLN A 233 10.62 9.92 17.93
CA GLN A 233 9.77 9.01 17.17
C GLN A 233 9.00 9.79 16.08
N PRO A 234 9.16 9.42 14.81
CA PRO A 234 8.68 10.27 13.72
C PRO A 234 7.16 10.16 13.47
N GLY A 235 6.47 9.22 14.13
CA GLY A 235 5.02 9.02 14.01
C GLY A 235 4.61 8.42 12.66
N SER A 236 3.33 8.49 12.31
CA SER A 236 2.86 7.98 11.01
C SER A 236 3.37 8.85 9.84
N LEU A 237 3.71 8.22 8.71
CA LEU A 237 4.06 8.90 7.46
C LEU A 237 2.94 9.80 6.93
N SER A 238 1.69 9.41 7.23
CA SER A 238 0.46 10.13 6.92
C SER A 238 -0.41 10.16 8.17
N PRO A 239 -0.20 11.13 9.10
CA PRO A 239 -1.00 11.24 10.32
C PRO A 239 -2.49 11.47 9.99
N ARG A 240 -3.38 11.00 10.87
CA ARG A 240 -4.82 11.32 10.79
C ARG A 240 -5.10 12.70 11.37
N ASP A 241 -6.15 13.33 10.86
CA ASP A 241 -6.65 14.62 11.31
C ASP A 241 -8.13 14.74 10.99
N THR A 242 -8.82 15.64 11.69
CA THR A 242 -10.25 15.89 11.51
C THR A 242 -10.48 17.38 11.31
N ALA A 243 -11.20 17.72 10.25
CA ALA A 243 -11.72 19.06 10.02
C ALA A 243 -13.23 19.05 10.30
N SER A 244 -13.72 20.00 11.09
CA SER A 244 -15.15 20.10 11.41
C SER A 244 -15.60 21.55 11.54
N ALA A 245 -16.86 21.80 11.20
CA ALA A 245 -17.53 23.08 11.44
C ALA A 245 -19.03 22.85 11.59
N GLU A 246 -19.69 23.80 12.25
CA GLU A 246 -21.14 23.98 12.14
C GLU A 246 -21.46 24.75 10.86
N ILE A 247 -22.40 24.25 10.09
CA ILE A 247 -23.00 24.94 8.94
C ILE A 247 -24.49 25.06 9.29
N GLY A 248 -25.00 26.26 9.58
CA GLY A 248 -26.35 26.40 10.14
C GLY A 248 -26.52 25.56 11.42
N SER A 249 -27.48 24.64 11.41
CA SER A 249 -27.71 23.68 12.51
C SER A 249 -26.95 22.35 12.37
N ALA A 250 -26.24 22.13 11.25
CA ALA A 250 -25.60 20.87 10.95
C ALA A 250 -24.14 20.85 11.39
N THR A 251 -23.77 19.80 12.12
CA THR A 251 -22.36 19.49 12.37
C THR A 251 -21.82 18.69 11.18
N VAL A 252 -20.78 19.20 10.54
CA VAL A 252 -20.09 18.51 9.43
C VAL A 252 -18.64 18.25 9.81
N ALA A 253 -18.23 16.98 9.74
CA ALA A 253 -16.87 16.55 10.05
C ALA A 253 -16.27 15.72 8.91
N VAL A 254 -14.96 15.89 8.70
CA VAL A 254 -14.16 15.13 7.75
C VAL A 254 -12.93 14.57 8.44
N ASP A 255 -12.84 13.25 8.60
CA ASP A 255 -11.68 12.53 9.16
C ASP A 255 -10.83 11.92 8.03
N TYR A 256 -9.56 12.28 7.96
CA TYR A 256 -8.71 12.02 6.80
C TYR A 256 -7.24 11.80 7.15
N GLY A 257 -6.53 11.09 6.27
CA GLY A 257 -5.08 10.94 6.35
C GLY A 257 -4.37 12.07 5.62
N ARG A 258 -3.32 12.62 6.23
CA ARG A 258 -2.57 13.79 5.75
C ARG A 258 -1.21 13.45 5.15
N PRO A 259 -1.12 12.91 3.91
CA PRO A 259 0.16 12.67 3.27
C PRO A 259 0.93 13.97 3.01
N SER A 260 2.26 13.89 3.06
CA SER A 260 3.17 15.00 2.71
C SER A 260 3.76 14.82 1.30
N MET A 261 4.08 15.92 0.63
CA MET A 261 4.72 15.92 -0.69
C MET A 261 6.09 15.25 -0.63
N ARG A 262 6.91 15.61 0.36
CA ARG A 262 8.29 15.10 0.54
C ARG A 262 9.14 15.33 -0.72
N GLY A 263 8.93 16.45 -1.39
CA GLY A 263 9.61 16.82 -2.64
C GLY A 263 9.10 16.09 -3.89
N ARG A 264 8.03 15.29 -3.79
CA ARG A 264 7.42 14.61 -4.94
C ARG A 264 6.38 15.50 -5.61
N GLN A 265 6.24 15.36 -6.92
CA GLN A 265 5.08 15.88 -7.65
C GLN A 265 3.82 15.14 -7.20
N VAL A 266 2.79 15.88 -6.78
CA VAL A 266 1.55 15.29 -6.28
C VAL A 266 0.64 14.92 -7.44
N PHE A 267 0.08 15.92 -8.12
CA PHE A 267 -0.93 15.69 -9.16
C PHE A 267 -0.28 15.46 -10.52
N GLY A 268 -0.68 14.38 -11.18
CA GLY A 268 0.01 13.83 -12.34
C GLY A 268 1.29 13.06 -12.00
N GLY A 269 1.65 12.97 -10.71
CA GLY A 269 2.73 12.14 -10.17
C GLY A 269 2.15 11.03 -9.29
N ILE A 270 2.32 11.14 -7.97
CA ILE A 270 1.84 10.12 -7.01
C ILE A 270 0.30 10.00 -6.93
N VAL A 271 -0.42 11.04 -7.37
CA VAL A 271 -1.87 11.05 -7.62
C VAL A 271 -2.08 11.23 -9.13
N PRO A 272 -2.35 10.14 -9.88
CA PRO A 272 -2.56 10.21 -11.31
C PRO A 272 -3.82 11.00 -11.67
N PHE A 273 -3.78 11.72 -12.79
CA PHE A 273 -4.98 12.36 -13.33
C PHE A 273 -5.91 11.32 -13.97
N GLY A 274 -7.21 11.57 -13.90
CA GLY A 274 -8.26 10.72 -14.49
C GLY A 274 -8.54 9.43 -13.73
N GLN A 275 -7.90 9.23 -12.57
CA GLN A 275 -8.09 8.04 -11.73
C GLN A 275 -8.78 8.41 -10.41
N VAL A 276 -9.57 7.48 -9.89
CA VAL A 276 -10.17 7.61 -8.57
C VAL A 276 -9.08 7.59 -7.50
N TRP A 277 -9.08 8.60 -6.65
CA TRP A 277 -8.19 8.76 -5.51
C TRP A 277 -9.01 8.80 -4.23
N ARG A 278 -8.55 8.08 -3.20
CA ARG A 278 -9.13 8.05 -1.85
C ARG A 278 -9.11 9.39 -1.09
N THR A 279 -8.66 10.47 -1.74
CA THR A 279 -8.62 11.83 -1.19
C THR A 279 -7.92 11.88 0.16
N GLY A 280 -6.75 11.24 0.26
CA GLY A 280 -6.00 11.09 1.50
C GLY A 280 -5.05 9.89 1.48
N ALA A 281 -4.71 9.38 2.68
CA ALA A 281 -3.83 8.23 2.87
C ALA A 281 -4.35 7.29 3.97
N ASN A 282 -3.94 6.01 3.89
CA ASN A 282 -4.34 4.92 4.79
C ASN A 282 -5.84 4.57 4.67
N ALA A 283 -6.63 4.76 5.71
CA ALA A 283 -8.09 4.61 5.67
C ALA A 283 -8.73 5.68 4.77
N ALA A 284 -9.85 5.34 4.13
CA ALA A 284 -10.59 6.28 3.30
C ALA A 284 -10.99 7.54 4.10
N THR A 285 -11.06 8.68 3.42
CA THR A 285 -11.51 9.93 4.02
C THR A 285 -13.00 9.85 4.31
N GLN A 286 -13.39 10.05 5.56
CA GLN A 286 -14.78 9.94 6.00
C GLN A 286 -15.44 11.31 6.06
N LEU A 287 -16.66 11.42 5.54
CA LEU A 287 -17.55 12.55 5.75
C LEU A 287 -18.65 12.11 6.71
N ILE A 288 -18.88 12.90 7.75
CA ILE A 288 -19.91 12.66 8.76
C ILE A 288 -20.76 13.92 8.86
N THR A 289 -22.07 13.76 8.80
CA THR A 289 -23.02 14.84 9.05
C THR A 289 -24.27 14.32 9.74
N ASP A 290 -24.84 15.13 10.63
CA ASP A 290 -26.02 14.80 11.42
C ASP A 290 -27.33 15.36 10.81
N HIS A 291 -27.25 16.13 9.73
CA HIS A 291 -28.39 16.67 9.00
C HIS A 291 -28.25 16.39 7.50
N ASP A 292 -29.38 16.54 6.79
CA ASP A 292 -29.38 16.53 5.34
C ASP A 292 -28.62 17.75 4.80
N LEU A 293 -27.67 17.49 3.92
CA LEU A 293 -26.87 18.50 3.24
C LEU A 293 -27.21 18.57 1.76
N GLU A 294 -26.89 19.69 1.15
CA GLU A 294 -26.68 19.84 -0.29
C GLU A 294 -25.19 20.10 -0.54
N ILE A 295 -24.52 19.17 -1.23
CA ILE A 295 -23.10 19.28 -1.58
C ILE A 295 -22.99 19.50 -3.07
N GLY A 296 -22.47 20.66 -3.50
CA GLY A 296 -22.34 21.00 -4.91
C GLY A 296 -23.65 20.93 -5.70
N GLY A 297 -24.77 21.30 -5.05
CA GLY A 297 -26.11 21.24 -5.66
C GLY A 297 -26.78 19.87 -5.62
N GLN A 298 -26.19 18.87 -4.94
CA GLN A 298 -26.74 17.52 -4.87
C GLN A 298 -27.09 17.10 -3.43
N PRO A 299 -28.24 16.44 -3.21
CA PRO A 299 -28.68 16.06 -1.87
C PRO A 299 -27.81 14.93 -1.30
N VAL A 300 -27.39 15.09 -0.04
CA VAL A 300 -26.65 14.11 0.74
C VAL A 300 -27.35 13.98 2.10
N PRO A 301 -28.11 12.90 2.34
CA PRO A 301 -28.82 12.72 3.61
C PRO A 301 -27.86 12.64 4.80
N ALA A 302 -28.36 12.89 6.01
CA ALA A 302 -27.61 12.69 7.24
C ALA A 302 -26.98 11.28 7.29
N GLY A 303 -25.72 11.19 7.75
CA GLY A 303 -25.02 9.92 7.87
C GLY A 303 -23.51 9.99 7.72
N THR A 304 -22.91 8.81 7.56
CA THR A 304 -21.47 8.62 7.37
C THR A 304 -21.19 8.09 5.97
N TYR A 305 -20.26 8.74 5.29
CA TYR A 305 -19.88 8.47 3.91
C TYR A 305 -18.36 8.46 3.77
N THR A 306 -17.86 8.07 2.61
CA THR A 306 -16.47 8.32 2.22
C THR A 306 -16.37 9.31 1.06
N LEU A 307 -15.28 10.08 1.07
CA LEU A 307 -14.95 11.05 0.02
C LEU A 307 -13.87 10.49 -0.89
N TRP A 308 -14.18 10.44 -2.17
CA TRP A 308 -13.24 10.10 -3.24
C TRP A 308 -13.17 11.26 -4.23
N THR A 309 -12.08 11.35 -4.97
CA THR A 309 -11.91 12.39 -5.99
C THR A 309 -11.36 11.80 -7.27
N ILE A 310 -11.69 12.43 -8.40
CA ILE A 310 -11.03 12.20 -9.67
C ILE A 310 -10.35 13.51 -10.05
N PRO A 311 -9.05 13.68 -9.74
CA PRO A 311 -8.28 14.81 -10.21
C PRO A 311 -8.15 14.76 -11.73
N GLY A 312 -8.47 15.86 -12.41
CA GLY A 312 -8.24 16.03 -13.84
C GLY A 312 -7.36 17.25 -14.12
N ARG A 313 -6.90 17.38 -15.36
CA ARG A 313 -6.14 18.55 -15.82
C ARG A 313 -7.04 19.78 -15.95
N ASP A 314 -8.27 19.57 -16.42
CA ASP A 314 -9.22 20.64 -16.75
C ASP A 314 -10.35 20.79 -15.73
N GLY A 315 -10.38 19.94 -14.71
CA GLY A 315 -11.42 19.94 -13.68
C GLY A 315 -11.28 18.75 -12.75
N TRP A 316 -11.89 18.84 -11.57
CA TRP A 316 -11.90 17.75 -10.59
C TRP A 316 -13.34 17.34 -10.28
N THR A 317 -13.52 16.08 -9.95
CA THR A 317 -14.80 15.55 -9.47
C THR A 317 -14.64 15.08 -8.03
N LEU A 318 -15.55 15.51 -7.15
CA LEU A 318 -15.77 14.92 -5.84
C LEU A 318 -16.82 13.82 -5.95
N ILE A 319 -16.60 12.74 -5.23
CA ILE A 319 -17.51 11.61 -5.12
C ILE A 319 -17.82 11.41 -3.64
N VAL A 320 -19.11 11.39 -3.30
CA VAL A 320 -19.59 10.94 -1.99
C VAL A 320 -20.09 9.51 -2.17
N ASN A 321 -19.51 8.57 -1.42
CA ASN A 321 -19.77 7.15 -1.55
C ASN A 321 -20.34 6.59 -0.24
N ARG A 322 -21.35 5.70 -0.32
CA ARG A 322 -22.07 5.14 0.83
C ARG A 322 -21.23 4.14 1.64
N GLN A 323 -20.20 3.55 1.04
CA GLN A 323 -19.29 2.66 1.71
C GLN A 323 -18.47 3.41 2.76
N HIS A 324 -18.37 2.85 3.96
CA HIS A 324 -17.56 3.37 5.06
C HIS A 324 -16.85 2.22 5.80
N GLY A 325 -15.74 2.55 6.48
CA GLY A 325 -14.93 1.59 7.24
C GLY A 325 -13.88 0.81 6.44
N GLN A 326 -13.79 1.05 5.13
CA GLN A 326 -12.82 0.39 4.26
C GLN A 326 -11.39 0.94 4.42
N TRP A 327 -10.41 0.07 4.19
CA TRP A 327 -9.00 0.40 4.20
C TRP A 327 -8.46 0.60 2.78
N GLY A 328 -7.49 1.51 2.61
CA GLY A 328 -6.70 1.58 1.38
C GLY A 328 -7.47 2.15 0.19
N THR A 329 -7.57 1.39 -0.89
CA THR A 329 -8.12 1.79 -2.19
C THR A 329 -9.31 0.95 -2.61
N GLU A 330 -9.91 0.20 -1.69
CA GLU A 330 -11.14 -0.56 -1.92
C GLU A 330 -12.29 0.42 -2.21
N TYR A 331 -12.71 0.49 -3.47
CA TYR A 331 -13.69 1.44 -3.95
C TYR A 331 -14.72 0.73 -4.83
N HIS A 332 -15.99 0.92 -4.51
CA HIS A 332 -17.12 0.33 -5.22
C HIS A 332 -17.96 1.43 -5.88
N PRO A 333 -17.85 1.62 -7.22
CA PRO A 333 -18.56 2.68 -7.93
C PRO A 333 -20.09 2.60 -7.83
N ASP A 334 -20.65 1.41 -7.64
CA ASP A 334 -22.09 1.18 -7.42
C ASP A 334 -22.59 1.77 -6.09
N GLN A 335 -21.68 2.06 -5.16
CA GLN A 335 -21.98 2.71 -3.88
C GLN A 335 -21.94 4.24 -3.95
N ASP A 336 -21.63 4.83 -5.10
CA ASP A 336 -21.63 6.29 -5.26
C ASP A 336 -23.03 6.86 -5.00
N LEU A 337 -23.10 7.83 -4.10
CA LEU A 337 -24.31 8.60 -3.82
C LEU A 337 -24.43 9.76 -4.80
N VAL A 338 -23.38 10.59 -4.89
CA VAL A 338 -23.32 11.76 -5.77
C VAL A 338 -21.92 11.96 -6.34
N ARG A 339 -21.84 12.55 -7.53
CA ARG A 339 -20.61 13.03 -8.16
C ARG A 339 -20.80 14.50 -8.52
N VAL A 340 -19.94 15.37 -8.00
CA VAL A 340 -20.08 16.83 -8.19
C VAL A 340 -18.75 17.45 -8.63
N PRO A 341 -18.78 18.47 -9.51
CA PRO A 341 -17.58 19.18 -9.90
C PRO A 341 -17.01 19.98 -8.72
N LEU A 342 -15.68 20.05 -8.62
CA LEU A 342 -14.99 20.93 -7.70
C LEU A 342 -14.51 22.19 -8.43
N THR A 343 -14.58 23.33 -7.76
CA THR A 343 -13.91 24.55 -8.20
C THR A 343 -12.43 24.43 -7.87
N VAL A 344 -11.58 24.39 -8.90
CA VAL A 344 -10.13 24.23 -8.75
C VAL A 344 -9.42 25.56 -8.97
N THR A 345 -8.61 25.96 -7.99
CA THR A 345 -7.75 27.14 -8.08
C THR A 345 -6.31 26.76 -7.77
N ARG A 346 -5.39 27.60 -8.24
CA ARG A 346 -3.96 27.43 -8.00
C ARG A 346 -3.50 28.42 -6.92
N SER A 347 -2.77 27.93 -5.92
CA SER A 347 -2.16 28.77 -4.89
C SER A 347 -0.73 29.20 -5.28
N ASP A 348 -0.31 30.38 -4.81
CA ASP A 348 1.04 30.88 -5.03
C ASP A 348 2.09 30.02 -4.33
N ARG A 349 1.81 29.70 -3.06
CA ARG A 349 2.67 28.87 -2.21
C ARG A 349 2.16 27.43 -2.18
N PRO A 350 3.05 26.43 -2.22
CA PRO A 350 2.66 25.04 -2.09
C PRO A 350 2.26 24.72 -0.65
N VAL A 351 1.24 23.89 -0.51
CA VAL A 351 0.81 23.24 0.73
C VAL A 351 1.53 21.89 0.82
N GLU A 352 2.51 21.78 1.71
CA GLU A 352 3.36 20.58 1.84
C GLU A 352 2.60 19.33 2.30
N ARG A 353 1.65 19.51 3.22
CA ARG A 353 0.86 18.42 3.80
C ARG A 353 -0.59 18.56 3.38
N PHE A 354 -1.15 17.49 2.80
CA PHE A 354 -2.55 17.46 2.42
C PHE A 354 -3.43 17.91 3.59
N THR A 355 -4.31 18.85 3.30
CA THR A 355 -5.16 19.49 4.30
C THR A 355 -6.57 19.62 3.73
N ILE A 356 -7.54 19.18 4.51
CA ILE A 356 -8.96 19.41 4.28
C ILE A 356 -9.43 20.44 5.30
N THR A 357 -10.21 21.41 4.86
CA THR A 357 -10.88 22.38 5.72
C THR A 357 -12.37 22.32 5.50
N VAL A 358 -13.13 22.33 6.57
CA VAL A 358 -14.58 22.57 6.56
C VAL A 358 -14.80 23.99 7.09
N ALA A 359 -15.52 24.81 6.34
CA ALA A 359 -15.91 26.14 6.75
C ALA A 359 -17.44 26.23 6.73
N GLY A 360 -18.01 26.88 7.73
CA GLY A 360 -19.44 27.10 7.86
C GLY A 360 -19.73 28.42 8.54
N GLY A 361 -21.00 28.79 8.50
CA GLY A 361 -21.54 29.94 9.22
C GLY A 361 -23.01 29.74 9.58
N GLU A 362 -23.55 30.64 10.39
CA GLU A 362 -24.93 30.54 10.91
C GLU A 362 -26.00 30.58 9.81
N ALA A 363 -25.69 31.11 8.63
CA ALA A 363 -26.61 31.24 7.50
C ALA A 363 -26.88 29.93 6.73
N GLY A 364 -26.45 28.78 7.25
CA GLY A 364 -26.67 27.47 6.59
C GLY A 364 -25.79 27.23 5.35
N GLU A 365 -24.85 28.13 5.05
CA GLU A 365 -23.91 28.03 3.93
C GLU A 365 -22.48 27.75 4.43
N GLY A 366 -21.77 26.90 3.70
CA GLY A 366 -20.42 26.48 4.02
C GLY A 366 -19.67 25.90 2.82
N SER A 367 -18.50 25.36 3.07
CA SER A 367 -17.69 24.72 2.04
C SER A 367 -16.72 23.68 2.60
N ILE A 368 -16.36 22.72 1.76
CA ILE A 368 -15.26 21.80 1.99
C ILE A 368 -14.17 22.13 0.96
N ALA A 369 -12.94 22.33 1.43
CA ALA A 369 -11.80 22.59 0.56
C ALA A 369 -10.66 21.60 0.82
N LEU A 370 -10.09 21.08 -0.27
CA LEU A 370 -8.94 20.20 -0.33
C LEU A 370 -7.74 21.02 -0.81
N ALA A 371 -6.62 20.97 -0.09
CA ALA A 371 -5.39 21.68 -0.47
C ALA A 371 -4.17 20.77 -0.39
N TRP A 372 -3.43 20.67 -1.50
CA TRP A 372 -2.12 20.01 -1.56
C TRP A 372 -1.29 20.56 -2.71
N GLU A 373 0.03 20.57 -2.57
CA GLU A 373 0.89 21.20 -3.58
C GLU A 373 0.38 22.62 -3.85
N ARG A 374 0.22 23.02 -5.11
CA ARG A 374 -0.34 24.32 -5.48
C ARG A 374 -1.82 24.24 -5.83
N THR A 375 -2.51 23.16 -5.50
CA THR A 375 -3.89 22.93 -5.92
C THR A 375 -4.82 23.11 -4.73
N ARG A 376 -5.86 23.92 -4.91
CA ARG A 376 -7.00 24.01 -4.01
C ARG A 376 -8.26 23.63 -4.77
N ALA A 377 -8.99 22.63 -4.29
CA ALA A 377 -10.26 22.19 -4.87
C ALA A 377 -11.37 22.40 -3.83
N THR A 378 -12.50 22.99 -4.20
CA THR A 378 -13.55 23.40 -3.25
C THR A 378 -14.94 23.02 -3.75
N VAL A 379 -15.81 22.63 -2.82
CA VAL A 379 -17.24 22.41 -3.04
C VAL A 379 -18.04 23.21 -2.02
N GLU A 380 -19.15 23.78 -2.45
CA GLU A 380 -20.13 24.40 -1.55
C GLU A 380 -20.93 23.33 -0.82
N VAL A 381 -21.28 23.62 0.43
CA VAL A 381 -22.12 22.78 1.29
C VAL A 381 -23.20 23.66 1.88
N ARG A 382 -24.45 23.20 1.85
CA ARG A 382 -25.58 23.89 2.48
C ARG A 382 -26.38 22.93 3.34
N VAL A 383 -26.97 23.43 4.41
CA VAL A 383 -27.99 22.66 5.14
C VAL A 383 -29.28 22.70 4.35
N LYS A 384 -29.90 21.54 4.19
CA LYS A 384 -31.25 21.46 3.68
C LYS A 384 -32.20 21.71 4.86
N GLU A 385 -32.70 22.93 4.99
CA GLU A 385 -33.75 23.23 5.96
C GLU A 385 -35.02 22.44 5.56
N GLU A 386 -35.60 21.70 6.51
CA GLU A 386 -36.94 21.14 6.32
C GLU A 386 -37.95 22.29 6.30
N PRO A 387 -38.85 22.34 5.29
CA PRO A 387 -39.84 23.41 5.15
C PRO A 387 -40.92 23.44 6.24
#